data_AF-Q9HH04-F1
#
_entry.id   AF-Q9HH04-F1
#
_cell.length_a   1.000
_cell.length_b   1.000
_cell.length_c   1.000
_cell.angle_alpha   90.00
_cell.angle_beta   90.00
_cell.angle_gamma   90.00
#
_symmetry.space_group_name_H-M   'P 1'
#
loop_
_entity.id
_entity.type
_entity.pdbx_description
1 polymer ?
#
loop_
_entity_poly.entity_id
_entity_poly.type
_entity_poly.pdbx_seq_one_letter_code
_entity_poly.pdbx_strand_id
1 'polypeptide(L)'
;MKVAVYLLFLQSFFLLYYSASAFGSERYMLLIFGLLNFLLAWGIVKDERRAIKITIAYKGVDFFFALLMLMGGAIFQSLNAAIDLAILHDLIGLFGKKEEPTEES
;
A
#
# COMPACT_ATOMS: atom_id res chain seq x y z
N MET A 1 9.66 11.24 7.30
CA MET A 1 9.50 10.58 5.98
C MET A 1 8.69 9.31 6.21
N LYS A 2 7.44 9.25 5.73
CA LYS A 2 6.48 8.18 6.07
C LYS A 2 6.91 6.88 5.38
N VAL A 3 7.14 5.80 6.14
CA VAL A 3 7.62 4.50 5.59
C VAL A 3 6.63 3.98 4.54
N ALA A 4 5.33 4.19 4.77
CA ALA A 4 4.27 3.84 3.83
C ALA A 4 4.46 4.45 2.43
N VAL A 5 4.90 5.71 2.35
CA VAL A 5 5.11 6.39 1.06
C VAL A 5 6.24 5.71 0.27
N TYR A 6 7.35 5.37 0.93
CA TYR A 6 8.46 4.69 0.28
C TYR A 6 8.06 3.30 -0.19
N LEU A 7 7.36 2.53 0.64
CA LEU A 7 6.93 1.19 0.31
C LEU A 7 5.90 1.17 -0.84
N LEU A 8 4.94 2.09 -0.86
CA LEU A 8 3.99 2.24 -1.96
C LEU A 8 4.68 2.63 -3.27
N PHE A 9 5.64 3.57 -3.20
CA PHE A 9 6.42 3.97 -4.37
C PHE A 9 7.28 2.81 -4.89
N LEU A 10 7.89 2.05 -3.99
CA LEU A 10 8.69 0.87 -4.32
C LEU A 10 7.83 -0.23 -4.96
N GLN A 11 6.63 -0.50 -4.42
CA GLN A 11 5.68 -1.43 -5.03
C GLN A 11 5.26 -0.95 -6.44
N SER A 12 4.98 0.34 -6.61
CA SER A 12 4.69 0.91 -7.92
C SER A 12 5.84 0.71 -8.91
N PHE A 13 7.09 0.88 -8.46
CA PHE A 13 8.27 0.67 -9.29
C PHE A 13 8.43 -0.79 -9.70
N PHE A 14 8.24 -1.73 -8.77
CA PHE A 14 8.28 -3.16 -9.10
C PHE A 14 7.16 -3.57 -10.04
N LEU A 15 5.94 -3.07 -9.84
CA LEU A 15 4.82 -3.35 -10.76
C LEU A 15 5.10 -2.82 -12.16
N LEU A 16 5.71 -1.63 -12.28
CA LEU A 16 6.15 -1.09 -13.56
C LEU A 16 7.25 -1.96 -14.20
N TYR A 17 8.25 -2.39 -13.42
CA TYR A 17 9.31 -3.27 -13.89
C TYR A 17 8.75 -4.60 -14.40
N TYR A 18 7.90 -5.28 -13.63
CA TYR A 18 7.27 -6.55 -14.03
C TYR A 18 6.34 -6.39 -15.23
N SER A 19 5.69 -5.22 -15.38
CA SER A 19 4.84 -4.95 -16.54
C SER A 19 5.60 -4.96 -17.87
N ALA A 20 6.92 -4.71 -17.86
CA ALA A 20 7.75 -4.76 -19.06
C ALA A 20 7.96 -6.20 -19.58
N SER A 21 7.84 -7.19 -18.69
CA SER A 21 7.98 -8.61 -19.01
C SER A 21 6.64 -9.31 -19.28
N ALA A 22 5.52 -8.65 -18.97
CA ALA A 22 4.18 -9.18 -19.14
C ALA A 22 3.58 -8.86 -20.52
N PHE A 23 2.71 -9.74 -21.02
CA PHE A 23 2.01 -9.57 -22.30
C PHE A 23 0.49 -9.58 -22.10
N GLY A 24 -0.24 -8.95 -23.03
CA GLY A 24 -1.70 -8.96 -23.02
C GLY A 24 -2.34 -8.19 -21.85
N SER A 25 -3.42 -8.73 -21.30
CA SER A 25 -4.23 -8.11 -20.24
C SER A 25 -3.47 -7.94 -18.92
N GLU A 26 -2.56 -8.86 -18.59
CA GLU A 26 -1.75 -8.83 -17.37
C GLU A 26 -0.91 -7.55 -17.27
N ARG A 27 -0.33 -7.12 -18.40
CA ARG A 27 0.45 -5.88 -18.46
C ARG A 27 -0.37 -4.66 -18.06
N TYR A 28 -1.59 -4.53 -18.59
CA TYR A 28 -2.47 -3.40 -18.27
C TYR A 28 -2.91 -3.43 -16.81
N MET A 29 -3.20 -4.62 -16.28
CA MET A 29 -3.53 -4.79 -14.87
C MET A 29 -2.39 -4.32 -13.96
N LEU A 30 -1.16 -4.78 -14.20
CA LEU A 30 0.02 -4.37 -13.44
C LEU A 30 0.26 -2.85 -13.50
N LEU A 31 0.07 -2.23 -14.67
CA LEU A 31 0.20 -0.79 -14.83
C LEU A 31 -0.85 -0.01 -14.04
N ILE A 32 -2.10 -0.47 -14.03
CA ILE A 32 -3.19 0.18 -13.27
C ILE A 32 -2.89 0.09 -11.77
N PHE A 33 -2.49 -1.09 -11.27
CA PHE A 33 -2.12 -1.24 -9.86
C PHE A 33 -0.85 -0.46 -9.50
N GLY A 34 0.12 -0.39 -10.41
CA GLY A 34 1.32 0.45 -10.23
C GLY A 34 0.92 1.91 -10.10
N LEU A 35 0.13 2.42 -11.05
CA LEU A 35 -0.35 3.80 -11.03
C LEU A 35 -1.20 4.10 -9.78
N LEU A 36 -2.04 3.16 -9.34
CA LEU A 36 -2.80 3.30 -8.10
C LEU A 36 -1.88 3.46 -6.89
N ASN A 37 -0.87 2.59 -6.73
CA ASN A 37 0.08 2.69 -5.62
C ASN A 37 0.86 4.02 -5.64
N PHE A 38 1.25 4.49 -6.84
CA PHE A 38 1.87 5.80 -7.00
C PHE A 38 0.95 6.95 -6.59
N LEU A 39 -0.32 6.95 -7.04
CA LEU A 39 -1.30 7.98 -6.69
C LEU A 39 -1.61 8.01 -5.19
N LEU A 40 -1.69 6.84 -4.55
CA LEU A 40 -1.87 6.75 -3.10
C LEU A 40 -0.65 7.29 -2.34
N ALA A 41 0.56 6.92 -2.75
CA ALA A 41 1.80 7.46 -2.18
C ALA A 41 1.82 9.00 -2.28
N TRP A 42 1.49 9.53 -3.46
CA TRP A 42 1.40 10.97 -3.71
C TRP A 42 0.34 11.66 -2.84
N GLY A 43 -0.85 11.06 -2.72
CA GLY A 43 -1.91 11.57 -1.85
C GLY A 43 -1.49 11.62 -0.37
N ILE A 44 -0.74 10.62 0.10
CA ILE A 44 -0.19 10.59 1.47
C ILE A 44 0.90 11.66 1.67
N VAL A 45 1.72 11.95 0.65
CA VAL A 45 2.71 13.04 0.67
C VAL A 45 2.03 14.39 0.80
N LYS A 46 0.89 14.59 0.12
CA LYS A 46 0.05 15.78 0.26
C LYS A 46 -0.78 15.85 1.55
N ASP A 47 -0.62 14.87 2.44
CA ASP A 47 -1.35 14.75 3.71
C ASP A 47 -2.88 14.70 3.54
N GLU A 48 -3.35 14.18 2.41
CA GLU A 48 -4.78 14.04 2.13
C GLU A 48 -5.39 12.94 2.99
N ARG A 49 -6.23 13.30 3.97
CA ARG A 49 -6.90 12.34 4.88
C ARG A 49 -7.68 11.27 4.12
N ARG A 50 -8.29 11.63 2.99
CA ARG A 50 -9.00 10.67 2.11
C ARG A 50 -8.04 9.64 1.52
N ALA A 51 -6.87 10.06 1.04
CA ALA A 51 -5.87 9.14 0.49
C ALA A 51 -5.36 8.16 1.55
N ILE A 52 -5.16 8.62 2.79
CA ILE A 52 -4.77 7.76 3.91
C ILE A 52 -5.84 6.70 4.18
N LYS A 53 -7.12 7.09 4.31
CA LYS A 53 -8.24 6.15 4.53
C LYS A 53 -8.35 5.11 3.40
N ILE A 54 -8.30 5.56 2.15
CA ILE A 54 -8.36 4.68 0.99
C ILE A 54 -7.18 3.71 0.99
N THR A 55 -5.98 4.18 1.32
CA THR A 55 -4.78 3.32 1.38
C THR A 55 -4.91 2.26 2.47
N ILE A 56 -5.42 2.61 3.65
CA ILE A 56 -5.64 1.65 4.74
C ILE A 56 -6.63 0.56 4.30
N ALA A 57 -7.74 0.94 3.67
CA ALA A 57 -8.73 -0.03 3.18
C ALA A 57 -8.14 -0.93 2.08
N TYR A 58 -7.49 -0.32 1.09
CA TYR A 58 -6.85 -1.02 -0.03
C TYR A 58 -5.78 -2.00 0.48
N LYS A 59 -4.86 -1.54 1.34
CA LYS A 59 -3.78 -2.38 1.87
C LYS A 59 -4.25 -3.41 2.88
N GLY A 60 -5.36 -3.15 3.59
CA GLY A 60 -6.00 -4.15 4.43
C GLY A 60 -6.53 -5.34 3.62
N VAL A 61 -7.12 -5.06 2.46
CA VAL A 61 -7.58 -6.11 1.53
C VAL A 61 -6.41 -6.85 0.91
N ASP A 62 -5.39 -6.14 0.38
CA ASP A 62 -4.17 -6.76 -0.17
C ASP A 62 -3.49 -7.68 0.87
N PHE A 63 -3.32 -7.19 2.11
CA PHE A 63 -2.74 -7.95 3.21
C PHE A 63 -3.54 -9.22 3.52
N PHE A 64 -4.87 -9.11 3.58
CA PHE A 64 -5.73 -10.26 3.84
C PHE A 64 -5.60 -11.34 2.76
N PHE A 65 -5.57 -10.95 1.48
CA PHE A 65 -5.35 -11.91 0.39
C PHE A 65 -3.94 -12.51 0.40
N ALA A 66 -2.92 -11.70 0.70
CA ALA A 66 -1.55 -12.19 0.85
C ALA A 66 -1.45 -13.27 1.95
N LEU A 67 -2.15 -13.08 3.08
CA LEU A 67 -2.24 -14.09 4.13
C LEU A 67 -2.97 -15.37 3.67
N LEU A 68 -4.10 -15.24 2.97
CA LEU A 68 -4.82 -16.41 2.43
C LEU A 68 -3.93 -17.22 1.47
N MET A 69 -3.20 -16.54 0.58
CA MET A 69 -2.27 -17.20 -0.34
C MET A 69 -1.08 -17.81 0.40
N LEU A 70 -0.56 -17.16 1.44
CA LEU A 70 0.49 -17.69 2.28
C LEU A 70 0.04 -18.98 2.99
N MET A 71 -1.17 -18.99 3.54
CA MET A 71 -1.80 -20.19 4.12
C MET A 71 -2.00 -21.28 3.05
N GLY A 72 -2.23 -20.89 1.79
CA GLY A 72 -2.27 -21.79 0.63
C GLY A 72 -0.90 -22.30 0.16
N GLY A 73 0.20 -21.95 0.84
CA GLY A 73 1.55 -22.42 0.53
C GLY A 73 2.38 -21.49 -0.36
N ALA A 74 1.87 -20.32 -0.75
CA ALA A 74 2.61 -19.35 -1.54
C ALA A 74 3.59 -18.55 -0.67
N ILE A 75 4.75 -19.12 -0.36
CA ILE A 75 5.75 -18.54 0.55
C ILE A 75 6.18 -17.12 0.12
N PHE A 76 6.29 -16.86 -1.18
CA PHE A 76 6.62 -15.52 -1.70
C PHE A 76 5.62 -14.43 -1.28
N GLN A 77 4.38 -14.79 -0.94
CA GLN A 77 3.37 -13.86 -0.45
C GLN A 77 3.64 -13.37 0.98
N SER A 78 4.53 -14.03 1.72
CA SER A 78 4.99 -13.53 3.03
C SER A 78 5.66 -12.15 2.92
N LEU A 79 6.40 -11.90 1.83
CA LEU A 79 7.03 -10.60 1.59
C LEU A 79 5.97 -9.52 1.34
N ASN A 80 4.96 -9.82 0.52
CA ASN A 80 3.85 -8.89 0.27
C ASN A 80 3.08 -8.59 1.56
N ALA A 81 2.74 -9.63 2.33
CA ALA A 81 2.09 -9.47 3.62
C ALA A 81 2.91 -8.61 4.59
N ALA A 82 4.24 -8.79 4.65
CA ALA A 82 5.11 -7.98 5.49
C ALA A 82 5.15 -6.50 5.05
N ILE A 83 5.22 -6.25 3.74
CA ILE A 83 5.18 -4.88 3.19
C ILE A 83 3.85 -4.22 3.50
N ASP A 84 2.73 -4.90 3.23
CA ASP A 84 1.41 -4.34 3.45
C ASP A 84 1.14 -4.11 4.95
N LEU A 85 1.61 -5.01 5.83
CA LEU A 85 1.56 -4.82 7.27
C LEU A 85 2.37 -3.59 7.72
N ALA A 86 3.57 -3.39 7.18
CA ALA A 86 4.39 -2.22 7.49
C ALA A 86 3.73 -0.91 7.04
N ILE A 87 3.11 -0.91 5.85
CA ILE A 87 2.33 0.24 5.36
C ILE A 87 1.14 0.51 6.30
N LEU A 88 0.38 -0.51 6.66
CA LEU A 88 -0.77 -0.39 7.56
C LEU A 88 -0.36 0.11 8.94
N HIS A 89 0.71 -0.43 9.51
CA HIS A 89 1.23 -0.03 10.80
C HIS A 89 1.63 1.45 10.82
N ASP A 90 2.35 1.93 9.78
CA ASP A 90 2.74 3.33 9.65
C ASP A 90 1.52 4.25 9.49
N LEU A 91 0.53 3.85 8.68
CA LEU A 91 -0.67 4.68 8.42
C LEU A 91 -1.67 4.70 9.58
N ILE A 92 -1.88 3.58 10.28
CA ILE A 92 -2.75 3.52 11.46
C ILE A 92 -2.16 4.34 12.60
N GLY A 93 -0.83 4.25 12.80
CA GLY A 93 -0.13 5.09 13.77
C GLY A 93 -0.29 6.59 13.49
N LEU A 94 -0.39 6.99 12.22
CA LEU A 94 -0.69 8.37 11.82
C LEU A 94 -2.16 8.74 12.00
N PHE A 95 -3.08 7.79 11.78
CA PHE A 95 -4.51 8.02 11.94
C PHE A 95 -4.87 8.25 13.40
N GLY A 96 -4.34 7.43 14.32
CA GLY A 96 -4.59 7.56 15.76
C GLY A 96 -4.00 8.82 16.38
N LYS A 97 -2.86 9.33 15.87
CA LYS A 97 -2.18 10.51 16.44
C LYS A 97 -2.82 11.86 16.13
N LYS A 98 -3.68 11.95 15.11
CA LYS A 98 -4.32 13.21 14.66
C LYS A 98 -5.76 13.38 15.15
N GLU A 99 -6.28 12.38 15.85
CA GLU A 99 -7.64 12.42 16.44
C GLU A 99 -7.63 12.76 17.94
N GLU A 100 -6.45 12.92 18.57
CA GLU A 100 -6.38 13.58 19.88
C GLU A 100 -6.78 15.07 19.70
N PRO A 101 -7.91 15.51 20.29
CA PRO A 101 -8.21 16.94 20.33
C PRO A 101 -7.11 17.60 21.18
N THR A 102 -6.50 18.66 20.65
CA THR A 102 -5.85 19.66 21.48
C THR A 102 -6.88 20.15 22.49
N GLU A 103 -6.82 19.61 23.70
CA GLU A 103 -7.34 20.31 24.87
C GLU A 103 -6.54 21.60 24.97
N GLU A 104 -7.19 22.70 24.58
CA GLU A 104 -6.75 24.05 24.91
C GLU A 104 -6.63 24.14 26.44
N SER A 105 -5.42 24.44 26.92
CA SER A 105 -5.14 24.85 28.29
C SER A 105 -4.37 26.16 28.29
#